data_AF-A0A955YCD5-F1
#
_entry.id   AF-A0A955YCD5-F1
#
_cell.length_a   1.000
_cell.length_b   1.000
_cell.length_c   1.000
_cell.angle_alpha   90.00
_cell.angle_beta   90.00
_cell.angle_gamma   90.00
#
_symmetry.space_group_name_H-M   'P 1'
#
loop_
_entity.id
_entity.type
_entity.pdbx_description
1 polymer ?
#
loop_
_entity_poly.entity_id
_entity_poly.type
_entity_poly.pdbx_seq_one_letter_code
_entity_poly.pdbx_strand_id
1 'polypeptide(L)'
;LFAVGVLLYETLTGVHPFRRRAEAATLDAIRDARFDSPTVHNPDVPYSLELILDRALMKDREGRYASATEFKDELTRFFHDAGFIFSHSTLAAFLKGLFPEAASPRRRKPSGNSLRDVDTRPLPAVDLLDDDESDEDAWPTSIEDAPPRAEPARPEPPRPEPPRPEPPRP
;
A
#
# COMPACT_ATOMS: atom_id res chain seq x y z
N LEU A 1 -3.41 -3.84 -1.56
CA LEU A 1 -2.21 -4.05 -2.40
C LEU A 1 -1.47 -2.75 -2.68
N PHE A 2 -2.13 -1.73 -3.24
CA PHE A 2 -1.51 -0.42 -3.45
C PHE A 2 -0.84 0.14 -2.18
N ALA A 3 -1.57 0.17 -1.06
CA ALA A 3 -1.02 0.62 0.22
C ALA A 3 0.20 -0.21 0.68
N VAL A 4 0.25 -1.52 0.38
CA VAL A 4 1.42 -2.36 0.68
C VAL A 4 2.61 -2.00 -0.21
N GLY A 5 2.36 -1.66 -1.47
CA GLY A 5 3.39 -1.10 -2.36
C GLY A 5 3.93 0.25 -1.86
N VAL A 6 3.06 1.12 -1.31
CA VAL A 6 3.47 2.38 -0.68
C VAL A 6 4.38 2.12 0.52
N LEU A 7 3.99 1.20 1.40
CA LEU A 7 4.80 0.80 2.55
C LEU A 7 6.13 0.18 2.13
N LEU A 8 6.14 -0.62 1.07
CA LEU A 8 7.38 -1.19 0.53
C LEU A 8 8.31 -0.07 0.02
N TYR A 9 7.78 0.89 -0.74
CA TYR A 9 8.55 2.04 -1.20
C TYR A 9 9.15 2.82 -0.01
N GLU A 10 8.33 3.11 0.99
CA GLU A 10 8.76 3.89 2.16
C GLU A 10 9.77 3.13 3.03
N THR A 11 9.66 1.80 3.15
CA THR A 11 10.67 1.00 3.86
C THR A 11 12.01 0.93 3.13
N LEU A 12 12.00 1.02 1.79
CA LEU A 12 13.22 1.04 0.97
C LEU A 12 13.89 2.42 0.93
N THR A 13 13.11 3.49 0.97
CA THR A 13 13.61 4.86 0.73
C THR A 13 13.59 5.75 1.97
N GLY A 14 12.81 5.40 2.99
CA GLY A 14 12.51 6.25 4.15
C GLY A 14 11.57 7.43 3.85
N VAL A 15 11.02 7.51 2.63
CA VAL A 15 10.21 8.64 2.16
C VAL A 15 8.88 8.14 1.60
N HIS A 16 7.79 8.85 1.90
CA HIS A 16 6.49 8.51 1.34
C HIS A 16 6.37 8.96 -0.13
N PRO A 17 6.06 8.05 -1.09
CA PRO A 17 6.18 8.30 -2.54
C PRO A 17 5.29 9.46 -3.04
N PHE A 18 4.08 9.59 -2.46
CA PHE A 18 3.09 10.56 -2.92
C PHE A 18 2.99 11.81 -2.06
N ARG A 19 3.74 11.91 -0.95
CA ARG A 19 3.54 13.02 -0.02
C ARG A 19 4.07 14.31 -0.65
N ARG A 20 3.24 15.35 -0.65
CA ARG A 20 3.57 16.69 -1.15
C ARG A 20 3.25 17.73 -0.08
N ARG A 21 3.70 18.97 -0.30
CA ARG A 21 3.49 20.09 0.63
C ARG A 21 2.01 20.45 0.80
N ALA A 22 1.21 20.33 -0.25
CA ALA A 22 -0.22 20.57 -0.24
C ALA A 22 -0.99 19.25 -0.33
N GLU A 23 -2.11 19.16 0.39
CA GLU A 23 -2.96 17.96 0.39
C GLU A 23 -3.55 17.67 -0.99
N ALA A 24 -4.08 18.70 -1.67
CA ALA A 24 -4.58 18.57 -3.03
C ALA A 24 -3.53 17.99 -3.98
N ALA A 25 -2.27 18.42 -3.86
CA ALA A 25 -1.17 17.89 -4.67
C ALA A 25 -0.82 16.43 -4.32
N THR A 26 -0.99 16.03 -3.06
CA THR A 26 -0.84 14.64 -2.62
C THR A 26 -1.93 13.76 -3.21
N LEU A 27 -3.19 14.21 -3.16
CA LEU A 27 -4.33 13.50 -3.76
C LEU A 27 -4.17 13.37 -5.28
N ASP A 28 -3.72 14.43 -5.96
CA ASP A 28 -3.42 14.39 -7.38
C ASP A 28 -2.29 13.39 -7.70
N ALA A 29 -1.22 13.37 -6.90
CA ALA A 29 -0.12 12.42 -7.06
C ALA A 29 -0.57 10.96 -6.88
N ILE A 30 -1.43 10.68 -5.89
CA ILE A 30 -2.03 9.36 -5.68
C ILE A 30 -2.94 9.00 -6.86
N ARG A 31 -3.82 9.91 -7.28
CA ARG A 31 -4.76 9.70 -8.38
C ARG A 31 -4.05 9.40 -9.69
N ASP A 32 -2.93 10.06 -9.94
CA ASP A 32 -2.15 9.87 -11.16
C ASP A 32 -1.04 8.82 -11.02
N ALA A 33 -0.91 8.18 -9.85
CA ALA A 33 0.17 7.25 -9.52
C ALA A 33 1.56 7.79 -9.89
N ARG A 34 1.79 9.09 -9.63
CA ARG A 34 3.06 9.77 -9.92
C ARG A 34 3.96 9.77 -8.69
N PHE A 35 5.02 8.99 -8.75
CA PHE A 35 6.06 8.92 -7.72
C PHE A 35 7.44 8.90 -8.39
N ASP A 36 8.46 9.31 -7.64
CA ASP A 36 9.85 9.29 -8.12
C ASP A 36 10.40 7.87 -7.99
N SER A 37 11.33 7.49 -8.89
CA SER A 37 12.01 6.19 -8.79
C SER A 37 12.63 6.01 -7.40
N PRO A 38 12.52 4.83 -6.78
CA PRO A 38 13.14 4.56 -5.48
C PRO A 38 14.65 4.78 -5.49
N THR A 39 15.31 4.61 -6.65
CA THR A 39 16.76 4.82 -6.82
C THR A 39 17.19 6.27 -6.63
N VAL A 40 16.27 7.24 -6.75
CA VAL A 40 16.53 8.65 -6.46
C VAL A 40 16.85 8.85 -4.97
N HIS A 41 16.25 8.05 -4.10
CA HIS A 41 16.43 8.13 -2.65
C HIS A 41 17.37 7.07 -2.10
N ASN A 42 17.37 5.87 -2.68
CA ASN A 42 18.22 4.77 -2.28
C ASN A 42 18.84 4.07 -3.51
N PRO A 43 20.10 4.41 -3.88
CA PRO A 43 20.78 3.83 -5.04
C PRO A 43 21.04 2.32 -4.93
N ASP A 44 20.97 1.74 -3.74
CA ASP A 44 21.18 0.31 -3.52
C ASP A 44 19.96 -0.54 -3.90
N VAL A 45 18.83 0.10 -4.22
CA VAL A 45 17.61 -0.60 -4.65
C VAL A 45 17.84 -1.24 -6.04
N PRO A 46 17.73 -2.57 -6.17
CA PRO A 46 17.89 -3.22 -7.46
C PRO A 46 16.75 -2.92 -8.41
N TYR A 47 17.05 -2.79 -9.70
CA TYR A 47 16.05 -2.51 -10.75
C TYR A 47 14.91 -3.55 -10.80
N SER A 48 15.19 -4.82 -10.51
CA SER A 48 14.14 -5.85 -10.46
C SER A 48 13.12 -5.61 -9.35
N LEU A 49 13.51 -5.00 -8.23
CA LEU A 49 12.59 -4.62 -7.16
C LEU A 49 11.79 -3.37 -7.50
N GLU A 50 12.38 -2.44 -8.26
CA GLU A 50 11.68 -1.28 -8.81
C GLU A 50 10.54 -1.70 -9.75
N LEU A 51 10.75 -2.69 -10.63
CA LEU A 51 9.68 -3.23 -11.48
C LEU A 51 8.50 -3.79 -10.68
N ILE A 52 8.78 -4.41 -9.53
CA ILE A 52 7.75 -4.93 -8.62
C ILE A 52 6.96 -3.77 -8.00
N LEU A 53 7.65 -2.70 -7.58
CA LEU A 53 7.01 -1.48 -7.06
C LEU A 53 6.13 -0.81 -8.12
N ASP A 54 6.64 -0.65 -9.35
CA ASP A 54 5.90 -0.05 -10.46
C ASP A 54 4.60 -0.78 -10.72
N ARG A 55 4.64 -2.12 -10.74
CA ARG A 55 3.44 -2.94 -10.88
C ARG A 55 2.51 -2.82 -9.68
N ALA A 56 3.02 -2.79 -8.46
CA ALA A 56 2.19 -2.64 -7.26
C ALA A 56 1.49 -1.27 -7.18
N LEU A 57 2.13 -0.22 -7.71
CA LEU A 57 1.70 1.16 -7.67
C LEU A 57 1.06 1.66 -8.98
N MET A 58 0.76 0.80 -9.93
CA MET A 58 0.02 1.21 -11.14
C MET A 58 -1.30 1.91 -10.80
N LYS A 59 -1.59 2.98 -11.53
CA LYS A 59 -2.85 3.74 -11.43
C LYS A 59 -4.06 2.83 -11.65
N ASP A 60 -4.02 2.08 -12.75
CA ASP A 60 -5.09 1.16 -13.09
C ASP A 60 -5.08 -0.06 -12.17
N ARG A 61 -6.26 -0.51 -11.73
CA ARG A 61 -6.33 -1.64 -10.79
C ARG A 61 -6.02 -2.95 -11.49
N GLU A 62 -6.45 -3.08 -12.73
CA GLU A 62 -6.29 -4.28 -13.55
C GLU A 62 -4.83 -4.48 -14.00
N GLY A 63 -4.02 -3.42 -14.03
CA GLY A 63 -2.57 -3.51 -14.23
C GLY A 63 -1.77 -3.97 -13.00
N ARG A 64 -2.35 -3.90 -11.80
CA ARG A 64 -1.69 -4.31 -10.55
C ARG A 64 -1.70 -5.83 -10.37
N TYR A 65 -1.03 -6.29 -9.32
CA TYR A 65 -1.19 -7.68 -8.85
C TYR A 65 -2.66 -7.97 -8.54
N ALA A 66 -3.16 -9.08 -9.04
CA ALA A 66 -4.55 -9.51 -8.86
C ALA A 66 -4.83 -9.93 -7.41
N SER A 67 -3.80 -10.37 -6.68
CA SER A 67 -3.92 -10.80 -5.28
C SER A 67 -2.66 -10.53 -4.46
N ALA A 68 -2.81 -10.57 -3.13
CA ALA A 68 -1.68 -10.51 -2.21
C ALA A 68 -0.73 -11.71 -2.39
N THR A 69 -1.28 -12.87 -2.72
CA THR A 69 -0.51 -14.08 -3.01
C THR A 69 0.41 -13.87 -4.20
N GLU A 70 -0.10 -13.33 -5.30
CA GLU A 70 0.70 -13.05 -6.50
C GLU A 70 1.85 -12.08 -6.20
N PHE A 71 1.56 -10.99 -5.47
CA PHE A 71 2.59 -10.03 -5.08
C PHE A 71 3.66 -10.67 -4.16
N LYS A 72 3.23 -11.45 -3.17
CA LYS A 72 4.13 -12.20 -2.27
C LYS A 72 4.99 -13.20 -3.03
N ASP A 73 4.41 -13.91 -4.01
CA ASP A 73 5.14 -14.90 -4.81
C ASP A 73 6.21 -14.21 -5.69
N GLU A 74 5.91 -13.05 -6.27
CA GLU A 74 6.88 -12.26 -7.05
C GLU A 74 8.05 -11.77 -6.17
N LEU A 75 7.76 -11.25 -4.97
CA LEU A 75 8.80 -10.87 -4.01
C LEU A 75 9.64 -12.08 -3.55
N THR A 76 9.00 -13.22 -3.33
CA THR A 76 9.70 -14.46 -2.95
C THR A 76 10.65 -14.90 -4.06
N ARG A 77 10.20 -14.82 -5.31
CA ARG A 77 11.02 -15.11 -6.49
C ARG A 77 12.21 -14.15 -6.58
N PHE A 78 11.99 -12.85 -6.40
CA PHE A 78 13.06 -11.86 -6.35
C PHE A 78 14.14 -12.22 -5.32
N PHE A 79 13.75 -12.56 -4.08
CA PHE A 79 14.70 -12.97 -3.05
C PHE A 79 15.44 -14.25 -3.42
N HIS A 80 14.74 -15.25 -3.95
CA HIS A 80 15.34 -16.49 -4.40
C HIS A 80 16.39 -16.26 -5.51
N ASP A 81 16.08 -15.42 -6.50
CA ASP A 81 16.98 -15.10 -7.60
C ASP A 81 18.20 -14.30 -7.12
N ALA A 82 18.04 -13.49 -6.07
CA ALA A 82 19.13 -12.81 -5.38
C ALA A 82 19.94 -13.73 -4.43
N GLY A 83 19.58 -15.02 -4.31
CA GLY A 83 20.26 -15.99 -3.46
C GLY A 83 19.88 -15.92 -1.98
N PHE A 84 18.81 -15.20 -1.64
CA PHE A 84 18.30 -15.09 -0.27
C PHE A 84 17.17 -16.09 -0.04
N ILE A 85 17.34 -16.92 0.99
CA ILE A 85 16.24 -17.75 1.51
C ILE A 85 15.58 -16.97 2.64
N PHE A 86 14.43 -16.37 2.37
CA PHE A 86 13.66 -15.66 3.40
C PHE A 86 12.56 -16.55 3.95
N SER A 87 12.57 -16.75 5.27
CA SER A 87 11.59 -17.59 5.97
C SER A 87 11.15 -16.94 7.28
N HIS A 88 10.05 -17.44 7.85
CA HIS A 88 9.58 -17.03 9.17
C HIS A 88 10.66 -17.21 10.26
N SER A 89 11.53 -18.22 10.15
CA SER A 89 12.63 -18.42 11.09
C SER A 89 13.74 -17.36 10.91
N THR A 90 13.99 -16.92 9.68
CA THR A 90 14.94 -15.85 9.37
C THR A 90 14.49 -14.53 9.99
N LEU A 91 13.22 -14.16 9.81
CA LEU A 91 12.64 -12.98 10.43
C LEU A 91 12.66 -13.08 11.96
N ALA A 92 12.28 -14.23 12.52
CA ALA A 92 12.29 -14.43 13.97
C ALA A 92 13.70 -14.31 14.57
N ALA A 93 14.73 -14.82 13.88
CA ALA A 93 16.11 -14.68 14.30
C ALA A 93 16.57 -13.21 14.24
N PHE A 94 16.22 -12.50 13.16
CA PHE A 94 16.52 -11.08 12.98
C PHE A 94 15.89 -10.23 14.09
N LEU A 95 14.59 -10.40 14.35
CA LEU A 95 13.88 -9.65 15.39
C LEU A 95 14.44 -9.91 16.80
N LYS A 96 14.83 -11.15 17.11
CA LYS A 96 15.50 -11.47 18.38
C LYS A 96 16.85 -10.76 18.53
N GLY A 97 17.58 -10.56 17.43
CA GLY A 97 18.83 -9.81 17.41
C GLY A 97 18.61 -8.31 17.61
N LEU A 98 17.58 -7.73 16.98
CA LEU A 98 17.25 -6.30 17.09
C LEU A 98 16.65 -5.91 18.44
N PHE A 99 15.84 -6.79 19.04
CA PHE A 99 15.11 -6.52 20.28
C PHE A 99 15.38 -7.57 21.37
N PRO A 100 16.59 -7.58 21.97
CA PRO A 100 16.94 -8.55 23.01
C PRO A 100 16.05 -8.48 24.25
N GLU A 101 15.56 -7.29 24.60
CA GLU A 101 14.78 -7.01 25.82
C GLU A 101 13.31 -7.47 25.70
N ALA A 102 12.72 -7.34 24.50
CA ALA A 102 11.36 -7.82 24.22
C ALA A 102 11.22 -9.35 24.26
N ALA A 103 12.33 -10.08 24.14
CA ALA A 103 12.38 -11.54 24.26
C ALA A 103 12.34 -12.01 25.73
N SER A 104 12.47 -11.11 26.70
CA SER A 104 12.30 -11.43 28.11
C SER A 104 10.82 -11.75 28.36
N PRO A 105 10.46 -12.99 28.72
CA PRO A 105 9.07 -13.35 28.89
C PRO A 105 8.51 -12.49 30.01
N ARG A 106 7.63 -11.53 29.68
CA ARG A 106 6.72 -10.92 30.64
C ARG A 106 5.95 -12.07 31.25
N ARG A 107 6.42 -12.53 32.41
CA ARG A 107 5.96 -13.72 33.12
C ARG A 107 4.54 -13.44 33.65
N ARG A 108 3.53 -13.51 32.77
CA ARG A 108 2.13 -13.57 33.20
C ARG A 108 2.01 -14.88 33.98
N LYS A 109 1.92 -14.78 35.31
CA LYS A 109 1.62 -15.93 36.18
C LYS A 109 0.32 -16.56 35.64
N PRO A 110 0.30 -17.86 35.30
CA PRO A 110 -0.93 -18.51 34.91
C PRO A 110 -1.81 -18.62 36.16
N SER A 111 -2.81 -17.73 36.30
CA SER A 111 -3.93 -18.00 37.20
C SER A 111 -4.82 -19.04 36.52
N GLY A 112 -5.13 -20.10 37.26
CA GLY A 112 -5.65 -21.35 36.71
C GLY A 112 -7.01 -21.27 35.98
N ASN A 113 -7.13 -22.21 35.03
CA ASN A 113 -8.32 -22.85 34.47
C ASN A 113 -9.49 -21.97 33.99
N SER A 114 -9.55 -21.71 32.68
CA SER A 114 -10.65 -22.15 31.79
C SER A 114 -10.44 -21.59 30.39
N LEU A 115 -10.74 -22.41 29.37
CA LEU A 115 -10.60 -22.12 27.93
C LEU A 115 -11.65 -21.11 27.41
N ARG A 116 -11.90 -20.03 28.16
CA ARG A 116 -12.88 -18.98 27.85
C ARG A 116 -12.34 -17.55 27.99
N ASP A 117 -11.09 -17.37 28.37
CA ASP A 117 -10.49 -16.05 28.57
C ASP A 117 -9.69 -15.63 27.32
N VAL A 118 -10.40 -15.44 26.20
CA VAL A 118 -9.89 -14.50 25.18
C VAL A 118 -10.05 -13.13 25.82
N ASP A 119 -8.93 -12.53 26.19
CA ASP A 119 -8.84 -11.17 26.74
C ASP A 119 -9.36 -10.20 25.65
N THR A 120 -10.66 -9.94 25.61
CA THR A 120 -11.31 -8.93 24.74
C THR A 120 -11.12 -7.52 25.30
N ARG A 121 -10.19 -7.34 26.24
CA ARG A 121 -9.82 -6.00 26.68
C ARG A 121 -9.42 -5.19 25.45
N PRO A 122 -10.00 -4.00 25.26
CA PRO A 122 -9.58 -3.10 24.21
C PRO A 122 -8.06 -2.97 24.26
N LEU A 123 -7.41 -3.06 23.10
CA LEU A 123 -6.00 -2.69 23.02
C LEU A 123 -5.84 -1.33 23.70
N PRO A 124 -4.79 -1.12 24.51
CA PRO A 124 -4.54 0.22 25.04
C PRO A 124 -4.54 1.15 23.83
N ALA A 125 -5.35 2.22 23.91
CA ALA A 125 -5.35 3.25 22.91
C ALA A 125 -3.88 3.60 22.68
N VAL A 126 -3.38 3.31 21.48
CA VAL A 126 -2.15 3.96 21.05
C VAL A 126 -2.50 5.43 21.15
N ASP A 127 -1.71 6.21 21.88
CA ASP A 127 -1.87 7.67 21.94
C ASP A 127 -1.68 8.17 20.50
N LEU A 128 -2.77 8.13 19.74
CA LEU A 128 -2.95 8.86 18.52
C LEU A 128 -2.82 10.30 18.96
N LEU A 129 -1.81 10.97 18.41
CA LEU A 129 -1.65 12.41 18.48
C LEU A 129 -3.04 13.04 18.42
N ASP A 130 -3.35 13.89 19.39
CA ASP A 130 -4.58 14.68 19.46
C ASP A 130 -4.74 15.44 18.14
N ASP A 131 -5.44 14.84 17.17
CA ASP A 131 -6.00 15.53 16.02
C ASP A 131 -7.40 15.97 16.44
N ASP A 132 -7.48 17.28 16.63
CA ASP A 132 -8.60 18.09 17.07
C ASP A 132 -9.94 17.63 16.50
N GLU A 133 -10.90 17.55 17.42
CA GLU A 133 -12.32 17.26 17.30
C GLU A 133 -12.99 17.89 16.06
N SER A 134 -13.50 17.08 15.12
CA SER A 134 -14.83 17.27 14.50
C SER A 134 -15.17 16.19 13.46
N ASP A 135 -16.40 15.69 13.58
CA ASP A 135 -17.16 14.82 12.66
C ASP A 135 -16.90 13.30 12.71
N GLU A 136 -17.10 12.72 13.89
CA GLU A 136 -17.66 11.36 14.01
C GLU A 136 -19.12 11.38 13.52
N ASP A 137 -19.39 10.90 12.30
CA ASP A 137 -20.64 10.19 11.92
C ASP A 137 -20.78 10.03 10.39
N ALA A 138 -19.87 9.32 9.70
CA ALA A 138 -20.09 9.04 8.27
C ALA A 138 -19.42 7.79 7.68
N TRP A 139 -19.05 6.78 8.46
CA TRP A 139 -18.66 5.49 7.87
C TRP A 139 -19.79 4.45 7.99
N PRO A 140 -20.49 4.14 6.88
CA PRO A 140 -21.57 3.16 6.91
C PRO A 140 -21.01 1.79 7.23
N THR A 141 -21.47 1.20 8.33
CA THR A 141 -21.08 -0.14 8.80
C THR A 141 -21.77 -1.27 8.04
N SER A 142 -22.64 -0.94 7.09
CA SER A 142 -23.40 -1.89 6.27
C SER A 142 -23.28 -1.55 4.79
N ILE A 143 -23.09 -2.58 3.95
CA ILE A 143 -22.96 -2.48 2.49
C ILE A 143 -24.24 -1.90 1.83
N GLU A 144 -25.37 -1.99 2.51
CA GLU A 144 -26.68 -1.53 2.04
C GLU A 144 -26.91 -0.02 2.19
N ASP A 145 -26.14 0.67 3.04
CA ASP A 145 -26.22 2.13 3.29
C ASP A 145 -25.22 2.96 2.46
N ALA A 146 -24.51 2.31 1.52
CA ALA A 146 -23.60 3.02 0.63
C ALA A 146 -24.40 3.91 -0.36
N PRO A 147 -23.93 5.14 -0.66
CA PRO A 147 -24.56 5.97 -1.68
C PRO A 147 -24.62 5.19 -3.01
N PRO A 148 -25.69 5.37 -3.82
CA PRO A 148 -25.85 4.61 -5.05
C PRO A 148 -24.61 4.77 -5.92
N ARG A 149 -24.03 3.65 -6.36
CA ARG A 149 -22.93 3.65 -7.33
C ARG A 149 -23.33 4.53 -8.49
N ALA A 150 -22.55 5.59 -8.75
CA ALA A 150 -22.64 6.31 -10.00
C ALA A 150 -22.49 5.28 -11.13
N GLU A 151 -23.55 5.12 -11.94
CA GLU A 151 -23.48 4.32 -13.16
C GLU A 151 -22.29 4.82 -13.99
N PRO A 152 -21.46 3.92 -14.55
CA PRO A 152 -20.41 4.35 -15.45
C PRO A 152 -21.05 5.15 -16.59
N ALA A 153 -20.68 6.42 -16.71
CA ALA A 153 -21.14 7.29 -17.78
C ALA A 153 -20.89 6.56 -19.11
N ARG A 154 -21.95 6.38 -19.90
CA ARG A 154 -21.81 5.85 -21.27
C ARG A 154 -20.79 6.70 -22.00
N PRO A 155 -19.81 6.11 -22.70
CA PRO A 155 -18.84 6.88 -23.45
C PRO A 155 -19.56 7.77 -24.46
N GLU A 156 -19.29 9.07 -24.39
CA GLU A 156 -19.78 10.07 -25.33
C GLU A 156 -19.23 9.70 -26.74
N PRO A 157 -20.06 9.66 -27.80
CA PRO A 157 -19.59 9.31 -29.12
C PRO A 157 -18.53 10.33 -29.59
N PRO A 158 -17.50 9.87 -30.34
CA PRO A 158 -16.42 10.75 -30.79
C PRO A 158 -16.98 11.88 -31.66
N ARG A 159 -16.53 13.12 -31.38
CA ARG A 159 -16.85 14.27 -32.22
C ARG A 159 -16.38 14.02 -33.66
N PRO A 160 -17.19 14.36 -34.68
CA PRO A 160 -16.81 14.16 -36.07
C PRO A 160 -15.54 14.95 -36.39
N GLU A 161 -14.57 14.30 -37.05
CA GLU A 161 -13.32 14.92 -37.49
C GLU A 161 -13.62 16.11 -38.43
N PRO A 162 -12.91 17.24 -38.28
CA PRO A 162 -13.03 18.34 -39.22
C PRO A 162 -12.51 17.91 -40.61
N PRO A 163 -13.14 18.38 -41.71
CA PRO A 163 -12.76 17.98 -43.06
C PRO A 163 -11.31 18.39 -43.37
N ARG A 164 -10.56 17.46 -43.98
CA ARG A 164 -9.18 17.71 -44.42
C ARG A 164 -9.16 18.85 -45.45
N PRO A 165 -8.21 19.80 -45.35
CA PRO A 165 -8.05 20.85 -46.35
C PRO A 165 -7.67 20.24 -47.71
N GLU A 166 -8.37 20.65 -48.77
CA GLU A 166 -8.08 20.26 -50.15
C GLU A 166 -6.67 20.71 -50.56
N PRO A 167 -5.92 19.87 -51.30
CA PRO A 167 -4.65 20.28 -51.87
C PRO A 167 -4.86 21.35 -52.96
N PRO A 168 -3.96 22.34 -53.09
CA PRO A 168 -4.08 23.38 -54.10
C PRO A 168 -4.00 22.77 -55.50
N ARG A 169 -4.96 23.15 -56.36
CA ARG A 169 -4.97 22.73 -57.77
C ARG A 169 -3.91 23.49 -58.57
N PRO A 170 -3.15 22.81 -59.45
CA PRO A 170 -2.35 23.46 -60.48
C PRO A 170 -3.21 24.01 -61.63
#